data_AF-A0A7S2JD17-F1
#
_entry.id   AF-A0A7S2JD17-F1
#
_cell.length_a   1.000
_cell.length_b   1.000
_cell.length_c   1.000
_cell.angle_alpha   90.00
_cell.angle_beta   90.00
_cell.angle_gamma   90.00
#
_symmetry.space_group_name_H-M   'P 1'
#
loop_
_entity.id
_entity.type
_entity.pdbx_description
1 polymer ?
#
loop_
_entity_poly.entity_id
_entity_poly.type
_entity_poly.pdbx_seq_one_letter_code
_entity_poly.pdbx_strand_id
1 'polypeptide(L)'
;FEVLQTFLLEREVENFQGLVLCTESGILNHGAVSVDCVLAVTKRLSSLRLENGQASMASDKKMIDDLVVSELGGFEVMNRFVKRHFQEALVAARNQFERQFEALA
;
A
#
# COMPACT_ATOMS: atom_id res chain seq x y z
N PHE A 1 6.95 -10.32 3.11
CA PHE A 1 7.73 -10.72 1.92
C PHE A 1 7.20 -10.04 0.66
N GLU A 2 5.92 -10.20 0.30
CA GLU A 2 5.30 -9.56 -0.88
C GLU A 2 5.61 -8.07 -1.05
N VAL A 3 5.36 -7.24 -0.03
CA VAL A 3 5.61 -5.78 -0.10
C VAL A 3 7.08 -5.45 -0.39
N LEU A 4 8.00 -6.25 0.13
CA LEU A 4 9.44 -6.08 -0.13
C LEU A 4 9.75 -6.41 -1.60
N GLN A 5 9.17 -7.48 -2.12
CA GLN A 5 9.34 -7.86 -3.52
C GLN A 5 8.70 -6.83 -4.46
N THR A 6 7.52 -6.31 -4.14
CA THR A 6 6.87 -5.22 -4.89
C THR A 6 7.78 -3.99 -4.95
N PHE A 7 8.42 -3.61 -3.84
CA PHE A 7 9.35 -2.48 -3.81
C PHE A 7 10.54 -2.69 -4.76
N LEU A 8 11.10 -3.90 -4.79
CA LEU A 8 12.23 -4.24 -5.67
C LEU A 8 11.79 -4.23 -7.14
N LEU A 9 10.68 -4.89 -7.46
CA LEU A 9 10.16 -4.98 -8.83
C LEU A 9 9.77 -3.62 -9.41
N GLU A 10 9.26 -2.69 -8.59
CA GLU A 10 8.93 -1.32 -9.04
C GLU A 10 10.17 -0.53 -9.49
N ARG A 11 11.38 -0.96 -9.07
CA ARG A 11 12.65 -0.35 -9.50
C ARG A 11 13.28 -1.06 -10.71
N GLU A 12 13.01 -2.35 -10.87
CA GLU A 12 13.69 -3.21 -11.84
C GLU A 12 12.89 -3.46 -13.12
N VAL A 13 11.56 -3.45 -13.02
CA VAL A 13 10.67 -3.84 -14.11
C VAL A 13 9.89 -2.62 -14.61
N GLU A 14 10.15 -2.24 -15.87
CA GLU A 14 9.36 -1.20 -16.54
C GLU A 14 7.88 -1.61 -16.63
N ASN A 15 6.98 -0.65 -16.41
CA ASN A 15 5.53 -0.83 -16.41
C ASN A 15 4.98 -1.79 -15.34
N PHE A 16 5.75 -2.13 -14.31
CA PHE A 16 5.23 -2.84 -13.14
C PHE A 16 4.17 -2.00 -12.44
N GLN A 17 3.01 -2.59 -12.15
CA GLN A 17 1.86 -1.89 -11.59
C GLN A 17 2.03 -1.46 -10.12
N GLY A 18 3.13 -1.88 -9.47
CA GLY A 18 3.43 -1.51 -8.10
C GLY A 18 2.48 -2.16 -7.09
N LEU A 19 2.23 -1.46 -5.98
CA LEU A 19 1.38 -1.95 -4.90
C LEU A 19 -0.08 -1.56 -5.12
N VAL A 20 -0.93 -2.58 -5.30
CA VAL A 20 -2.38 -2.42 -5.41
C VAL A 20 -3.11 -2.97 -4.19
N LEU A 21 -4.21 -2.32 -3.84
CA LEU A 21 -4.99 -2.62 -2.64
C LEU A 21 -6.32 -3.23 -3.05
N CYS A 22 -6.42 -4.53 -2.81
CA CYS A 22 -7.61 -5.29 -3.13
C CYS A 22 -8.58 -5.29 -1.94
N THR A 23 -9.84 -5.00 -2.23
CA THR A 23 -10.98 -5.16 -1.32
C THR A 23 -11.95 -6.16 -1.95
N GLU A 24 -12.92 -6.65 -1.17
CA GLU A 24 -13.98 -7.54 -1.71
C GLU A 24 -14.80 -6.88 -2.83
N SER A 25 -14.85 -5.55 -2.85
CA SER A 25 -15.58 -4.75 -3.83
C SER A 25 -14.74 -4.26 -5.01
N GLY A 26 -13.44 -4.56 -5.05
CA GLY A 26 -12.57 -4.19 -6.17
C GLY A 26 -11.18 -3.72 -5.75
N ILE A 27 -10.54 -2.91 -6.61
CA ILE A 27 -9.20 -2.38 -6.36
C ILE A 27 -9.33 -0.90 -5.97
N LEU A 28 -8.85 -0.57 -4.77
CA LEU A 28 -8.97 0.78 -4.19
C LEU A 28 -8.23 1.81 -5.06
N ASN A 29 -7.08 1.44 -5.61
CA ASN A 29 -6.29 2.27 -6.52
C ASN A 29 -7.06 2.68 -7.80
N HIS A 30 -8.10 1.93 -8.18
CA HIS A 30 -8.92 2.26 -9.36
C HIS A 30 -10.14 3.12 -9.00
N GLY A 31 -10.31 3.51 -7.73
CA GLY A 31 -11.43 4.32 -7.26
C GLY A 31 -12.78 3.59 -7.24
N ALA A 32 -12.82 2.27 -7.51
CA ALA A 32 -14.05 1.49 -7.62
C ALA A 32 -14.65 1.04 -6.27
N VAL A 33 -14.14 1.56 -5.15
CA VAL A 33 -14.44 1.08 -3.79
C VAL A 33 -15.24 2.13 -3.01
N SER A 34 -16.11 1.70 -2.09
CA SER A 34 -16.93 2.61 -1.29
C SER A 34 -16.10 3.54 -0.40
N VAL A 35 -16.58 4.78 -0.22
CA VAL A 35 -15.91 5.81 0.60
C VAL A 35 -15.67 5.34 2.03
N ASP A 36 -16.63 4.62 2.63
CA ASP A 36 -16.49 4.07 3.99
C ASP A 36 -15.34 3.07 4.09
N CYS A 37 -15.19 2.20 3.08
CA CYS A 37 -14.09 1.24 3.02
C CYS A 37 -12.75 1.98 2.90
N VAL A 38 -12.69 3.00 2.06
CA VAL A 38 -11.50 3.86 1.87
C VAL A 38 -11.09 4.54 3.19
N LEU A 39 -12.04 5.12 3.93
CA LEU A 39 -11.79 5.75 5.23
C LEU A 39 -11.35 4.75 6.31
N ALA A 40 -12.01 3.59 6.39
CA ALA A 40 -11.67 2.55 7.35
C ALA A 40 -10.27 1.99 7.12
N VAL A 41 -9.92 1.73 5.86
CA VAL A 41 -8.60 1.27 5.44
C VAL A 41 -7.55 2.33 5.78
N THR A 42 -7.78 3.60 5.41
CA THR A 42 -6.87 4.72 5.72
C THR A 42 -6.54 4.83 7.20
N LYS A 43 -7.56 4.75 8.06
CA LYS A 43 -7.37 4.87 9.52
C LYS A 43 -6.51 3.74 10.08
N ARG A 44 -6.64 2.53 9.56
CA ARG A 44 -5.80 1.39 10.00
C ARG A 44 -4.36 1.52 9.51
N LEU A 45 -4.18 2.10 8.33
CA LEU A 45 -2.88 2.18 7.68
C LEU A 45 -2.06 3.38 8.15
N SER A 46 -2.70 4.45 8.63
CA SER A 46 -2.00 5.62 9.16
C SER A 46 -1.13 5.28 10.37
N SER A 47 -1.50 4.26 11.14
CA SER A 47 -0.73 3.73 12.27
C SER A 47 0.09 2.48 11.94
N LEU A 48 0.01 1.96 10.71
CA LEU A 48 0.75 0.78 10.31
C LEU A 48 2.26 1.07 10.27
N ARG A 49 3.02 0.16 10.87
CA ARG A 49 4.48 0.15 10.91
C ARG A 49 4.94 -1.25 10.52
N LEU A 50 5.64 -1.39 9.40
CA LEU A 50 6.04 -2.68 8.85
C LEU A 50 6.96 -3.48 9.77
N GLU A 51 7.77 -2.81 10.59
CA GLU A 51 8.66 -3.42 11.58
C GLU A 51 7.92 -4.22 12.66
N ASN A 52 6.65 -3.87 12.91
CA ASN A 52 5.79 -4.57 13.86
C ASN A 52 5.19 -5.86 13.27
N GLY A 53 5.43 -6.13 11.99
CA GLY A 53 4.99 -7.35 11.30
C GLY A 53 5.55 -8.60 11.97
N GLN A 54 4.70 -9.62 12.10
CA GLN A 54 5.05 -10.91 12.69
C GLN A 54 5.14 -11.98 11.61
N ALA A 55 5.97 -13.00 11.85
CA ALA A 55 6.03 -14.21 11.04
C ALA A 55 5.86 -15.42 11.96
N SER A 56 5.23 -16.48 11.46
CA SER A 56 5.07 -17.74 12.21
C SER A 56 6.41 -18.37 12.56
N MET A 57 7.46 -18.10 11.78
CA MET A 57 8.83 -18.53 12.01
C MET A 57 9.71 -17.31 12.30
N ALA A 58 10.39 -17.32 13.46
CA ALA A 58 11.26 -16.22 13.87
C ALA A 58 12.45 -16.02 12.91
N SER A 59 12.94 -17.10 12.28
CA SER A 59 13.97 -17.05 11.24
C SER A 59 13.55 -16.20 10.05
N ASP A 60 12.29 -16.31 9.64
CA ASP A 60 11.77 -15.63 8.47
C ASP A 60 11.54 -14.15 8.76
N LYS A 61 11.03 -13.84 9.96
CA LYS A 61 10.97 -12.45 10.43
C LYS A 61 12.36 -11.83 10.42
N LYS A 62 13.35 -12.51 11.01
CA LYS A 62 14.73 -12.02 11.04
C LYS A 62 15.28 -11.80 9.64
N MET A 63 15.11 -12.76 8.74
CA MET A 63 15.55 -12.65 7.35
C MET A 63 14.94 -11.44 6.66
N ILE A 64 13.62 -11.24 6.79
CA ILE A 64 12.92 -10.11 6.17
C ILE A 64 13.38 -8.78 6.78
N ASP A 65 13.47 -8.70 8.11
CA ASP A 65 13.90 -7.49 8.80
C ASP A 65 15.35 -7.12 8.40
N ASP A 66 16.24 -8.11 8.32
CA ASP A 66 17.63 -7.92 7.88
C ASP A 66 17.70 -7.42 6.43
N LEU A 67 16.89 -7.98 5.52
CA LEU A 67 16.81 -7.53 4.11
C LEU A 67 16.31 -6.09 3.99
N VAL A 68 15.28 -5.71 4.77
CA VAL A 68 14.78 -4.32 4.77
C VAL A 68 15.86 -3.34 5.23
N VAL A 69 16.63 -3.69 6.25
CA VAL A 69 17.68 -2.82 6.80
C VAL A 69 18.88 -2.74 5.88
N SER A 70 19.34 -3.87 5.33
CA SER A 70 20.57 -3.94 4.53
C SER A 70 20.39 -3.43 3.10
N GLU A 71 19.31 -3.82 2.42
CA GLU A 71 19.17 -3.59 0.97
C GLU A 71 18.31 -2.36 0.63
N LEU A 72 17.42 -1.94 1.54
CA LEU A 72 16.34 -0.98 1.21
C LEU A 72 16.41 0.34 1.98
N GLY A 73 17.47 0.56 2.76
CA GLY A 73 17.64 1.78 3.56
C GLY A 73 16.74 1.83 4.80
N GLY A 74 16.21 0.67 5.23
CA GLY A 74 15.48 0.50 6.48
C GLY A 74 13.96 0.66 6.40
N PHE A 75 13.31 0.37 7.52
CA PHE A 75 11.85 0.35 7.64
C PHE A 75 11.19 1.70 7.36
N GLU A 76 11.89 2.81 7.60
CA GLU A 76 11.35 4.14 7.29
C GLU A 76 11.13 4.33 5.78
N VAL A 77 12.01 3.81 4.92
CA VAL A 77 11.83 3.86 3.46
C VAL A 77 10.63 3.02 3.05
N MET A 78 10.53 1.80 3.58
CA MET A 78 9.43 0.89 3.28
C MET A 78 8.07 1.40 3.79
N ASN A 79 8.03 1.99 4.97
CA ASN A 79 6.83 2.60 5.52
C ASN A 79 6.38 3.80 4.66
N ARG A 80 7.32 4.63 4.19
CA ARG A 80 6.98 5.72 3.25
C ARG A 80 6.47 5.19 1.91
N PHE A 81 7.11 4.16 1.36
CA PHE A 81 6.69 3.53 0.11
C PHE A 81 5.23 3.06 0.18
N VAL A 82 4.90 2.31 1.23
CA VAL A 82 3.55 1.81 1.45
C VAL A 82 2.56 2.96 1.67
N LYS A 83 2.92 3.96 2.48
CA LYS A 83 2.08 5.15 2.72
C LYS A 83 1.81 5.96 1.44
N ARG A 84 2.78 6.07 0.54
CA ARG A 84 2.61 6.74 -0.76
C ARG A 84 1.55 6.04 -1.59
N HIS A 85 1.65 4.72 -1.76
CA HIS A 85 0.65 3.93 -2.50
C HIS A 85 -0.76 4.06 -1.91
N PHE A 86 -0.86 4.16 -0.58
CA PHE A 86 -2.13 4.46 0.08
C PHE A 86 -2.67 5.86 -0.23
N GLN A 87 -1.81 6.87 -0.22
CA GLN A 87 -2.19 8.24 -0.57
C GLN A 87 -2.68 8.32 -2.02
N GLU A 88 -1.99 7.67 -2.95
CA GLU A 88 -2.38 7.60 -4.37
C GLU A 88 -3.76 6.97 -4.52
N ALA A 89 -4.03 5.86 -3.83
CA ALA A 89 -5.31 5.19 -3.86
C ALA A 89 -6.45 6.04 -3.23
N LEU A 90 -6.16 6.80 -2.17
CA LEU A 90 -7.10 7.75 -1.58
C LEU A 90 -7.47 8.89 -2.52
N VAL A 91 -6.48 9.44 -3.22
CA VAL A 91 -6.68 10.47 -4.23
C VAL A 91 -7.54 9.94 -5.37
N ALA A 92 -7.28 8.72 -5.84
CA ALA A 92 -8.11 8.08 -6.87
C ALA A 92 -9.58 7.93 -6.44
N ALA A 93 -9.82 7.50 -5.20
CA ALA A 93 -11.17 7.40 -4.65
C ALA A 93 -11.86 8.76 -4.53
N ARG A 94 -11.16 9.80 -4.05
CA ARG A 94 -11.70 11.17 -3.99
C ARG A 94 -12.09 11.67 -5.38
N ASN A 95 -11.19 11.54 -6.36
CA ASN A 95 -11.45 11.99 -7.73
C ASN A 95 -12.62 11.24 -8.39
N GLN A 96 -12.85 9.98 -8.03
CA GLN A 96 -14.03 9.23 -8.49
C GLN A 96 -15.31 9.79 -7.87
N PHE A 97 -15.30 10.06 -6.57
CA PHE A 97 -16.44 10.64 -5.86
C PHE A 97 -16.80 12.03 -6.40
N GLU A 98 -15.81 12.91 -6.60
CA GLU A 98 -15.99 14.24 -7.18
C GLU A 98 -16.62 14.18 -8.57
N ARG A 99 -16.14 13.27 -9.45
CA ARG A 99 -16.74 13.04 -10.78
C ARG A 99 -18.20 12.60 -10.73
N GLN A 100 -18.56 11.75 -9.76
CA GLN A 100 -19.96 11.32 -9.59
C GLN A 100 -20.85 12.48 -9.13
N PHE A 101 -20.31 13.39 -8.32
CA PHE A 101 -21.03 14.58 -7.87
C PHE A 101 -21.23 15.58 -9.02
N GLU A 102 -20.20 15.82 -9.83
CA GLU A 102 -20.28 16.67 -11.03
C GLU A 102 -21.27 16.14 -12.06
N ALA A 103 -21.39 14.81 -12.22
CA ALA A 103 -22.37 14.21 -13.13
C ALA A 103 -23.84 14.44 -12.72
N LEU A 104 -24.09 14.90 -11.49
CA LEU A 104 -25.41 15.22 -10.96
C LEU A 104 -25.73 16.73 -10.98
N ALA A 105 -24.75 17.58 -11.31
CA ALA A 105 -24.90 19.03 -11.40
C ALA A 105 -25.32 19.48 -12.80
#